data_AF-A0ABD0QCC9-F1
#
_entry.id   AF-A0ABD0QCC9-F1
#
_cell.length_a   1.000
_cell.length_b   1.000
_cell.length_c   1.000
_cell.angle_alpha   90.00
_cell.angle_beta   90.00
_cell.angle_gamma   90.00
#
_symmetry.space_group_name_H-M   'P 1'
#
loop_
_entity.id
_entity.type
_entity.pdbx_description
1 polymer ?
#
loop_
_entity_poly.entity_id
_entity_poly.type
_entity_poly.pdbx_seq_one_letter_code
_entity_poly.pdbx_strand_id
1 'polypeptide(L)'
;IVSLISLVVLSYDRYSTLTVYHNRGPDYRKPLLAVGGSWLYSLIWTVPPLLGWSSYGLEGAGTSCSVSWTERTAQSHAYIICLFIFCLGLPVLVMVYCYGRLLYAVKQ
;
A
#
# COMPACT_ATOMS: atom_id res chain seq x y z
N ILE A 1 -4.07 1.74 -4.19
CA ILE A 1 -3.22 1.93 -2.98
C ILE A 1 -3.92 1.39 -1.74
N VAL A 2 -5.11 1.90 -1.38
CA VAL A 2 -5.92 1.41 -0.24
C VAL A 2 -5.99 -0.12 -0.19
N SER A 3 -6.40 -0.76 -1.29
CA SER A 3 -6.54 -2.23 -1.33
C SER A 3 -5.24 -2.97 -1.03
N LEU A 4 -4.10 -2.52 -1.55
CA LEU A 4 -2.79 -3.15 -1.29
C LEU A 4 -2.39 -3.01 0.17
N ILE A 5 -2.53 -1.82 0.75
CA ILE A 5 -2.22 -1.60 2.17
C ILE A 5 -3.18 -2.39 3.07
N SER A 6 -4.47 -2.49 2.71
CA SER A 6 -5.43 -3.32 3.43
C SER A 6 -5.07 -4.81 3.37
N LEU A 7 -4.58 -5.30 2.22
CA LEU A 7 -4.08 -6.68 2.09
C LEU A 7 -2.82 -6.91 2.95
N VAL A 8 -1.90 -5.94 3.02
CA VAL A 8 -0.74 -5.99 3.92
C VAL A 8 -1.20 -6.11 5.38
N VAL A 9 -2.10 -5.24 5.81
CA VAL A 9 -2.66 -5.25 7.18
C VAL A 9 -3.30 -6.60 7.49
N LEU A 10 -4.09 -7.14 6.56
CA LEU A 10 -4.72 -8.45 6.72
C LEU A 10 -3.67 -9.56 6.83
N SER A 11 -2.64 -9.55 5.97
CA SER A 11 -1.57 -10.56 6.00
C SER A 11 -0.79 -10.52 7.32
N TYR A 12 -0.53 -9.33 7.85
CA TYR A 12 0.16 -9.12 9.11
C TYR A 12 -0.68 -9.58 10.30
N ASP A 13 -1.98 -9.25 10.31
CA ASP A 13 -2.90 -9.67 11.36
C ASP A 13 -3.02 -11.20 11.44
N ARG A 14 -3.15 -11.87 10.28
CA ARG A 14 -3.14 -13.34 10.22
C ARG A 14 -1.81 -13.93 10.71
N TYR A 15 -0.68 -13.35 10.32
CA TYR A 15 0.63 -13.79 10.79
C TYR A 15 0.75 -13.66 12.32
N SER A 16 0.41 -12.50 12.88
CA SER A 16 0.48 -12.21 14.32
C SER A 16 -0.43 -13.12 15.13
N THR A 17 -1.66 -13.36 14.66
CA THR A 17 -2.60 -14.27 15.32
C THR A 17 -2.10 -15.71 15.32
N LEU A 18 -1.55 -16.19 14.20
CA LEU A 18 -1.10 -17.58 14.07
C LEU A 18 0.22 -17.88 14.77
N THR A 19 1.14 -16.90 14.86
CA THR A 19 2.50 -17.14 15.41
C THR A 19 2.74 -16.60 16.81
N VAL A 20 2.03 -15.53 17.23
CA VAL A 20 2.34 -14.80 18.47
C VAL A 20 1.21 -14.85 19.49
N TYR A 21 -0.05 -14.76 19.04
CA TYR A 21 -1.20 -14.65 19.94
C TYR A 21 -2.06 -15.91 19.94
N HIS A 22 -1.59 -16.95 20.63
CA HIS A 22 -2.40 -18.16 20.87
C HIS A 22 -3.53 -17.93 21.91
N ASN A 23 -3.43 -16.89 22.76
CA ASN A 23 -4.27 -16.76 23.97
C ASN A 23 -4.84 -15.35 24.28
N ARG A 24 -4.83 -14.40 23.34
CA ARG A 24 -5.48 -13.08 23.54
C ARG A 24 -6.76 -12.97 22.70
N GLY A 25 -7.86 -12.57 23.34
CA GLY A 25 -9.15 -12.33 22.68
C GLY A 25 -9.09 -11.20 21.63
N PRO A 26 -10.13 -11.08 20.78
CA PRO A 26 -10.13 -10.17 19.65
C PRO A 26 -10.08 -8.70 20.10
N ASP A 27 -8.97 -8.00 19.81
CA ASP A 27 -8.81 -6.55 20.03
C ASP A 27 -9.01 -5.82 18.70
N TYR A 28 -10.17 -5.19 18.54
CA TYR A 28 -10.57 -4.49 17.32
C TYR A 28 -9.92 -3.11 17.16
N ARG A 29 -9.25 -2.58 18.19
CA ARG A 29 -8.68 -1.21 18.13
C ARG A 29 -7.53 -1.12 17.14
N LYS A 30 -6.68 -2.16 17.10
CA LYS A 30 -5.52 -2.24 16.20
C LYS A 30 -5.92 -2.32 14.72
N PRO A 31 -6.81 -3.23 14.28
CA PRO A 31 -7.24 -3.25 12.89
C PRO A 31 -8.00 -1.99 12.48
N LEU A 32 -8.79 -1.39 13.39
CA LEU A 32 -9.47 -0.12 13.10
C LEU A 32 -8.48 1.03 12.83
N LEU A 33 -7.45 1.17 13.66
CA LEU A 33 -6.38 2.14 13.44
C LEU A 33 -5.60 1.86 12.15
N ALA A 34 -5.35 0.59 11.83
CA ALA A 34 -4.66 0.19 10.62
C ALA A 34 -5.46 0.53 9.34
N VAL A 35 -6.79 0.32 9.38
CA VAL A 35 -7.69 0.76 8.30
C VAL A 35 -7.69 2.28 8.19
N GLY A 36 -7.88 3.02 9.29
CA GLY A 36 -7.80 4.49 9.27
C GLY A 36 -6.48 5.00 8.69
N GLY A 37 -5.36 4.37 9.06
CA GLY A 37 -4.04 4.66 8.53
C GLY A 37 -3.90 4.36 7.03
N SER A 38 -4.51 3.29 6.53
CA SER A 38 -4.44 2.93 5.10
C SER A 38 -5.17 3.95 4.21
N TRP A 39 -6.28 4.49 4.70
CA TRP A 39 -7.00 5.58 4.05
C TRP A 39 -6.16 6.86 4.03
N LEU A 40 -5.63 7.28 5.19
CA LEU A 40 -4.83 8.50 5.31
C LEU A 40 -3.57 8.43 4.45
N TYR A 41 -2.88 7.28 4.47
CA TYR A 41 -1.71 7.02 3.63
C TYR A 41 -2.05 7.11 2.15
N SER A 42 -3.18 6.54 1.74
CA SER A 42 -3.61 6.61 0.33
C SER A 42 -3.89 8.05 -0.08
N LEU A 43 -4.54 8.85 0.77
CA LEU A 43 -4.78 10.27 0.52
C LEU A 43 -3.46 11.04 0.39
N ILE A 44 -2.50 10.81 1.28
CA ILE A 44 -1.17 11.46 1.22
C ILE A 44 -0.49 11.23 -0.12
N TRP A 45 -0.65 10.04 -0.71
CA TRP A 45 -0.04 9.72 -1.99
C TRP A 45 -0.88 10.13 -3.21
N THR A 46 -2.19 10.29 -3.10
CA THR A 46 -3.07 10.70 -4.23
C THR A 46 -3.33 12.20 -4.31
N VAL A 47 -3.16 12.95 -3.21
CA VAL A 47 -3.34 14.41 -3.17
C VAL A 47 -2.24 15.21 -3.88
N PRO A 48 -0.95 14.81 -3.90
CA PRO A 48 0.10 15.66 -4.44
C PRO A 48 -0.02 15.98 -5.95
N PRO A 49 -0.53 15.10 -6.83
CA PRO A 49 -0.88 15.46 -8.19
C PRO A 49 -1.99 16.52 -8.27
N LEU A 50 -2.92 16.55 -7.32
CA LEU A 50 -3.96 17.58 -7.28
C LEU A 50 -3.40 18.96 -6.87
N LEU A 51 -2.27 18.98 -6.17
CA LEU A 51 -1.56 20.20 -5.74
C LEU A 51 -0.51 20.67 -6.77
N GLY A 52 -0.43 20.05 -7.94
CA GLY A 52 0.45 20.45 -9.02
C GLY A 52 1.86 19.84 -8.99
N TRP A 53 2.13 18.86 -8.12
CA TRP A 53 3.41 18.12 -8.17
C TRP A 53 3.49 17.17 -9.38
N SER A 54 2.33 16.74 -9.88
CA SER A 54 2.12 15.99 -11.11
C SER A 54 0.75 16.37 -11.70
N SER A 55 0.37 15.82 -12.84
CA SER A 55 -0.92 16.08 -13.49
C SER A 55 -1.67 14.79 -13.76
N TYR A 56 -3.00 14.77 -13.56
CA TYR A 56 -3.86 13.68 -14.03
C TYR A 56 -4.29 13.97 -15.47
N GLY A 57 -3.94 13.06 -16.38
CA GLY A 57 -4.26 13.15 -17.80
C GLY A 57 -5.03 11.93 -18.29
N LEU A 58 -5.53 12.01 -19.52
CA LEU A 58 -6.12 10.89 -20.23
C LEU A 58 -5.02 9.94 -20.72
N GLU A 59 -5.20 8.66 -20.46
CA GLU A 59 -4.27 7.61 -20.90
C GLU A 59 -4.83 6.88 -22.14
N GLY A 60 -3.98 6.68 -23.16
CA GLY A 60 -4.29 5.85 -24.34
C GLY A 60 -5.48 6.33 -25.17
N ALA A 61 -6.53 5.52 -25.26
CA ALA A 61 -7.73 5.76 -26.08
C ALA A 61 -8.64 6.89 -25.56
N GLY A 62 -8.29 7.55 -24.46
CA GLY A 62 -9.06 8.64 -23.88
C GLY A 62 -10.26 8.20 -23.05
N THR A 63 -10.32 6.94 -22.62
CA THR A 63 -11.42 6.38 -21.80
C THR A 63 -11.04 6.23 -20.33
N SER A 64 -9.79 6.49 -19.95
CA SER A 64 -9.30 6.31 -18.59
C SER A 64 -8.38 7.45 -18.21
N CYS A 65 -8.49 7.92 -16.97
CA CYS A 65 -7.65 8.97 -16.41
C CYS A 65 -6.61 8.36 -15.49
N SER A 66 -5.36 8.78 -15.65
CA SER A 66 -4.21 8.30 -14.89
C SER A 66 -3.21 9.44 -14.69
N VAL A 67 -2.15 9.21 -13.92
CA VAL A 67 -1.08 10.20 -13.78
C VAL A 67 -0.40 10.35 -15.14
N SER A 68 -0.20 11.58 -15.62
CA SER A 68 0.40 11.82 -16.92
C SER A 68 1.87 11.38 -16.93
N TRP A 69 2.15 10.27 -17.62
CA TRP A 69 3.49 9.71 -17.82
C TRP A 69 4.30 10.42 -18.90
N THR A 70 3.61 11.20 -19.74
CA THR A 70 4.18 11.85 -20.94
C THR A 70 4.81 13.21 -20.64
N GLU A 71 4.45 13.82 -19.50
CA GLU A 71 5.02 15.09 -19.04
C GLU A 71 6.51 14.91 -18.69
N ARG A 72 7.39 15.56 -19.48
CA ARG A 72 8.86 15.45 -19.40
C ARG A 72 9.50 16.17 -18.20
N THR A 73 8.72 16.50 -17.18
CA THR A 73 9.21 17.24 -16.01
C THR A 73 9.83 16.27 -15.00
N ALA A 74 11.04 16.58 -14.52
CA ALA A 74 11.74 15.74 -13.54
C ALA A 74 10.92 15.52 -12.25
N GLN A 75 10.07 16.48 -11.88
CA GLN A 75 9.16 16.39 -10.73
C GLN A 75 8.11 15.28 -10.89
N SER A 76 7.47 15.20 -12.07
CA SER A 76 6.47 14.17 -12.37
C SER A 76 7.07 12.77 -12.35
N HIS A 77 8.27 12.62 -12.94
CA HIS A 77 9.01 11.35 -12.91
C HIS A 77 9.41 10.93 -11.49
N ALA A 78 9.94 11.86 -10.68
CA ALA A 78 10.29 11.57 -9.30
C ALA A 78 9.07 11.13 -8.48
N TYR A 79 7.92 11.79 -8.67
CA TYR A 79 6.67 11.42 -8.01
C TYR A 79 6.21 9.99 -8.38
N ILE A 80 6.25 9.63 -9.67
CA ILE A 80 5.88 8.28 -10.13
C ILE A 80 6.80 7.22 -9.52
N ILE A 81 8.11 7.47 -9.50
CA ILE A 81 9.09 6.55 -8.91
C ILE A 81 8.82 6.38 -7.41
N CYS A 82 8.55 7.47 -6.70
CA CYS A 82 8.16 7.41 -5.29
C CYS A 82 6.88 6.58 -5.08
N LEU A 83 5.84 6.78 -5.89
CA LEU A 83 4.63 5.96 -5.81
C LEU A 83 4.92 4.47 -5.98
N PHE A 84 5.73 4.10 -6.98
CA PHE A 84 6.08 2.69 -7.19
C PHE A 84 6.85 2.12 -5.99
N ILE A 85 7.82 2.84 -5.45
CA ILE A 85 8.62 2.34 -4.32
C ILE A 85 7.78 2.24 -3.05
N PHE A 86 7.04 3.31 -2.72
CA PHE A 86 6.33 3.40 -1.45
C PHE A 86 4.97 2.71 -1.46
N CYS A 87 4.21 2.77 -2.56
CA CYS A 87 2.87 2.19 -2.63
C CYS A 87 2.80 0.78 -3.25
N LEU A 88 3.89 0.29 -3.86
CA LEU A 88 3.98 -1.08 -4.38
C LEU A 88 5.17 -1.84 -3.77
N GLY A 89 6.38 -1.31 -3.87
CA GLY A 89 7.60 -1.97 -3.40
C GLY A 89 7.55 -2.33 -1.92
N LEU A 90 7.39 -1.33 -1.05
CA LEU A 90 7.28 -1.54 0.40
C LEU A 90 6.13 -2.49 0.79
N PRO A 91 4.88 -2.30 0.32
CA PRO A 91 3.78 -3.22 0.60
C PRO A 91 4.06 -4.66 0.19
N VAL A 92 4.61 -4.87 -1.00
CA VAL A 92 4.94 -6.22 -1.49
C VAL A 92 6.04 -6.86 -0.66
N LEU A 93 7.09 -6.13 -0.29
CA LEU A 93 8.16 -6.63 0.59
C LEU A 93 7.61 -7.08 1.94
N VAL A 94 6.71 -6.29 2.54
CA VAL A 94 6.06 -6.65 3.81
C VAL A 94 5.20 -7.91 3.64
N MET A 95 4.41 -8.02 2.57
CA MET A 95 3.63 -9.24 2.30
C MET A 95 4.53 -10.47 2.16
N VAL A 96 5.57 -10.39 1.34
CA VAL A 96 6.52 -11.50 1.13
C VAL A 96 7.19 -11.90 2.44
N TYR A 97 7.59 -10.93 3.27
CA TYR A 97 8.16 -11.19 4.58
C TYR A 97 7.17 -11.90 5.51
N CYS A 98 5.94 -11.39 5.65
CA CYS A 98 4.90 -11.98 6.49
C CYS A 98 4.56 -13.42 6.06
N TYR A 99 4.34 -13.65 4.76
CA TYR A 99 4.04 -14.98 4.23
C TYR A 99 5.23 -15.92 4.30
N GLY A 100 6.45 -15.45 4.03
CA GLY A 100 7.67 -16.26 4.14
C GLY A 100 7.89 -16.75 5.57
N ARG A 101 7.72 -15.88 6.56
CA ARG A 101 7.80 -16.23 7.98
C ARG A 101 6.69 -17.18 8.40
N LEU A 102 5.48 -16.99 7.89
CA LEU A 102 4.36 -17.90 8.15
C LEU A 102 4.64 -19.31 7.61
N LEU A 103 5.08 -19.42 6.36
CA LEU A 103 5.42 -20.70 5.74
C LEU A 103 6.56 -21.41 6.48
N TYR A 104 7.56 -20.65 6.93
CA TYR A 104 8.63 -21.20 7.76
C TYR A 104 8.10 -21.75 9.09
N ALA A 105 7.24 -20.99 9.78
CA ALA A 105 6.65 -21.41 11.05
C ALA A 105 5.73 -22.64 10.91
N VAL A 106 5.04 -22.80 9.78
CA VAL A 106 4.19 -23.98 9.49
C VAL A 106 5.01 -25.20 9.07
N LYS A 107 6.22 -25.00 8.53
CA LYS A 107 7.10 -26.09 8.11
C LYS A 107 7.94 -26.68 9.25
N GLN A 108 8.03 -26.00 10.39
CA GLN A 108 8.55 -26.55 11.65
C GLN A 108 7.49 -27.38 12.35
#